data_AF-A0A5C2M8A8-F1
#
_entry.id   AF-A0A5C2M8A8-F1
#
_cell.length_a   1.000
_cell.length_b   1.000
_cell.length_c   1.000
_cell.angle_alpha   90.00
_cell.angle_beta   90.00
_cell.angle_gamma   90.00
#
_symmetry.space_group_name_H-M   'P 1'
#
loop_
_entity.id
_entity.type
_entity.pdbx_description
1 polymer ?
#
loop_
_entity_poly.entity_id
_entity_poly.type
_entity_poly.pdbx_seq_one_letter_code
_entity_poly.pdbx_strand_id
1 'polypeptide(L)'
;MTQPLIASLMLSLSLGGAIAPLAIAQATNPEPVNIVELVRARNYARQAAERTNGGLSRYRAEQSMHGPVREAPYVRNADGSYTFRILGHRVSNGVPASLPSIETVVTVAADGRTTIDYNGPIRN
;
A
#
# COMPACT_ATOMS: atom_id res chain seq x y z
N MET A 1 14.22 8.83 45.10
CA MET A 1 13.62 10.18 45.22
C MET A 1 13.04 10.53 43.84
N THR A 2 11.80 10.13 43.51
CA THR A 2 10.52 10.89 43.70
C THR A 2 10.45 12.23 42.95
N GLN A 3 9.85 12.19 41.74
CA GLN A 3 8.81 13.04 41.07
C GLN A 3 8.48 14.47 41.63
N PRO A 4 7.65 15.33 40.97
CA PRO A 4 7.05 15.35 39.60
C PRO A 4 7.00 16.80 38.97
N LEU A 5 6.33 16.99 37.79
CA LEU A 5 5.16 17.91 37.57
C LEU A 5 4.99 18.44 36.12
N ILE A 6 3.78 18.17 35.60
CA ILE A 6 2.80 19.05 34.91
C ILE A 6 3.00 19.50 33.44
N ALA A 7 2.12 18.90 32.62
CA ALA A 7 1.18 19.48 31.64
C ALA A 7 1.54 20.74 30.83
N SER A 8 1.38 20.62 29.52
CA SER A 8 0.84 21.69 28.69
C SER A 8 -0.02 21.11 27.57
N LEU A 9 -1.31 21.41 27.66
CA LEU A 9 -2.35 21.20 26.66
C LEU A 9 -2.24 22.33 25.63
N MET A 10 -2.08 22.02 24.35
CA MET A 10 -2.30 22.98 23.26
C MET A 10 -3.28 22.37 22.27
N LEU A 11 -4.53 22.78 22.42
CA LEU A 11 -5.59 22.59 21.44
C LEU A 11 -5.35 23.60 20.31
N SER A 12 -5.00 23.11 19.12
CA SER A 12 -5.09 23.93 17.90
C SER A 12 -6.04 23.24 16.92
N LEU A 13 -7.20 23.86 16.77
CA LEU A 13 -8.18 23.55 15.75
C LEU A 13 -7.69 24.21 14.45
N SER A 14 -7.35 23.43 13.42
CA SER A 14 -7.24 23.95 12.06
C SER A 14 -8.10 23.11 11.13
N LEU A 15 -9.28 23.66 10.80
CA LEU A 15 -10.06 23.26 9.65
C LEU A 15 -9.35 23.79 8.41
N GLY A 16 -8.86 22.89 7.57
CA GLY A 16 -8.19 23.22 6.32
C GLY A 16 -8.01 21.97 5.48
N GLY A 17 -9.11 21.45 4.93
CA GLY A 17 -9.09 20.33 3.99
C GLY A 17 -8.49 20.76 2.66
N ALA A 18 -7.17 20.68 2.55
CA ALA A 18 -6.51 20.54 1.26
C ALA A 18 -6.34 19.04 1.00
N ILE A 19 -7.18 18.48 0.13
CA ILE A 19 -6.95 17.15 -0.42
C ILE A 19 -5.78 17.31 -1.39
N ALA A 20 -4.56 17.19 -0.88
CA ALA A 20 -3.38 17.04 -1.71
C ALA A 20 -3.59 15.77 -2.56
N PRO A 21 -3.20 15.75 -3.85
CA PRO A 21 -3.12 14.50 -4.58
C PRO A 21 -2.17 13.58 -3.79
N LEU A 22 -2.64 12.40 -3.38
CA LEU A 22 -1.79 11.40 -2.70
C LEU A 22 -0.79 10.85 -3.72
N ALA A 23 0.26 11.62 -3.99
CA ALA A 23 1.54 11.04 -4.33
C ALA A 23 1.96 10.21 -3.11
N ILE A 24 1.94 8.88 -3.25
CA ILE A 24 2.46 7.97 -2.22
C ILE A 24 3.97 8.18 -2.16
N ALA A 25 4.40 9.14 -1.35
CA ALA A 25 5.79 9.31 -0.98
C ALA A 25 6.18 8.14 -0.08
N GLN A 26 7.32 7.51 -0.38
CA GLN A 26 7.92 6.54 0.53
C GLN A 26 8.17 7.26 1.86
N ALA A 27 7.44 6.90 2.91
CA ALA A 27 7.64 7.49 4.23
C ALA A 27 9.11 7.32 4.65
N THR A 28 9.75 8.42 5.03
CA THR A 28 11.16 8.50 5.43
C THR A 28 11.36 7.85 6.80
N ASN A 29 11.24 6.52 6.86
CA ASN A 29 11.76 5.77 8.00
C ASN A 29 13.29 5.79 7.92
N PRO A 30 14.00 6.19 8.99
CA PRO A 30 15.46 6.29 8.98
C PRO A 30 16.16 4.92 8.94
N GLU A 31 15.42 3.84 9.24
CA GLU A 31 15.96 2.50 9.06
C GLU A 31 16.04 2.10 7.58
N PRO A 32 17.17 1.52 7.15
CA PRO A 32 17.31 1.01 5.80
C PRO A 32 16.28 -0.10 5.55
N VAL A 33 15.58 0.00 4.43
CA VAL A 33 14.60 -1.01 4.01
C VAL A 33 15.30 -2.33 3.74
N ASN A 34 14.89 -3.40 4.44
CA ASN A 34 15.30 -4.75 4.13
C ASN A 34 14.68 -5.20 2.80
N ILE A 35 15.49 -5.31 1.76
CA ILE A 35 15.04 -5.61 0.39
C ILE A 35 14.40 -7.01 0.30
N VAL A 36 14.87 -7.99 1.07
CA VAL A 36 14.30 -9.35 1.05
C VAL A 36 12.88 -9.34 1.60
N GLU A 37 12.65 -8.63 2.70
CA GLU A 37 11.32 -8.45 3.30
C GLU A 37 10.38 -7.71 2.34
N LEU A 38 10.85 -6.63 1.73
CA LEU A 38 10.05 -5.86 0.78
C LEU A 38 9.65 -6.71 -0.45
N VAL A 39 10.56 -7.53 -0.99
CA VAL A 39 10.24 -8.44 -2.10
C VAL A 39 9.14 -9.42 -1.71
N ARG A 40 9.25 -10.01 -0.51
CA ARG A 40 8.24 -10.92 0.02
C ARG A 40 6.90 -10.21 0.22
N ALA A 41 6.90 -9.04 0.84
CA ALA A 41 5.70 -8.25 1.10
C ALA A 41 4.99 -7.88 -0.20
N ARG A 42 5.74 -7.42 -1.22
CA ARG A 42 5.18 -7.12 -2.55
C ARG A 42 4.51 -8.33 -3.18
N ASN A 43 5.15 -9.50 -3.08
CA ASN A 43 4.59 -10.75 -3.62
C ASN A 43 3.31 -11.16 -2.89
N TYR A 44 3.23 -10.97 -1.58
CA TYR A 44 2.00 -11.23 -0.83
C TYR A 44 0.90 -10.22 -1.19
N ALA A 45 1.22 -8.93 -1.29
CA ALA A 45 0.28 -7.91 -1.72
C ALA A 45 -0.28 -8.18 -3.12
N ARG A 46 0.58 -8.50 -4.08
CA ARG A 46 0.19 -8.87 -5.45
C ARG A 46 -0.76 -10.07 -5.45
N GLN A 47 -0.40 -11.15 -4.75
CA GLN A 47 -1.23 -12.35 -4.68
C GLN A 47 -2.58 -12.08 -4.01
N ALA A 48 -2.60 -11.24 -2.97
CA ALA A 48 -3.84 -10.84 -2.31
C ALA A 48 -4.75 -10.05 -3.28
N ALA A 49 -4.21 -9.07 -3.99
CA ALA A 49 -4.96 -8.31 -4.99
C ALA A 49 -5.49 -9.19 -6.14
N GLU A 50 -4.66 -10.09 -6.67
CA GLU A 50 -5.07 -11.04 -7.70
C GLU A 50 -6.17 -11.97 -7.22
N ARG A 51 -6.04 -12.53 -6.01
CA ARG A 51 -7.05 -13.44 -5.43
C ARG A 51 -8.38 -12.73 -5.20
N THR A 52 -8.35 -11.55 -4.60
CA THR A 52 -9.56 -10.76 -4.29
C THR A 52 -10.32 -10.35 -5.55
N ASN A 53 -9.62 -10.12 -6.66
CA ASN A 53 -10.22 -9.69 -7.92
C ASN A 53 -10.51 -10.81 -8.92
N GLY A 54 -10.65 -12.05 -8.44
CA GLY A 54 -11.10 -13.18 -9.26
C GLY A 54 -9.97 -13.95 -9.97
N GLY A 55 -8.73 -13.76 -9.53
CA GLY A 55 -7.56 -14.47 -10.02
C GLY A 55 -7.07 -13.99 -11.38
N LEU A 56 -6.02 -14.67 -11.86
CA LEU A 56 -5.29 -14.29 -13.07
C LEU A 56 -6.11 -14.35 -14.37
N SER A 57 -7.25 -15.02 -14.36
CA SER A 57 -8.20 -15.08 -15.48
C SER A 57 -9.12 -13.86 -15.57
N ARG A 58 -9.17 -13.04 -14.50
CA ARG A 58 -10.04 -11.86 -14.38
C ARG A 58 -9.29 -10.58 -14.05
N TYR A 59 -8.07 -10.70 -13.54
CA TYR A 59 -7.29 -9.58 -13.02
C TYR A 59 -5.79 -9.76 -13.27
N ARG A 60 -5.10 -8.66 -13.59
CA ARG A 60 -3.64 -8.54 -13.54
C ARG A 60 -3.24 -7.28 -12.80
N ALA A 61 -2.29 -7.41 -11.88
CA ALA A 61 -1.68 -6.25 -11.25
C ALA A 61 -0.82 -5.47 -12.25
N GLU A 62 -0.61 -4.18 -11.98
CA GLU A 62 0.29 -3.31 -12.73
C GLU A 62 1.74 -3.84 -12.77
N GLN A 63 2.48 -3.40 -13.79
CA GLN A 63 3.83 -3.90 -14.07
C GLN A 63 4.83 -3.65 -12.92
N SER A 64 4.67 -2.57 -12.16
CA SER A 64 5.53 -2.23 -11.01
C SER A 64 5.52 -3.32 -9.92
N MET A 65 4.45 -4.13 -9.85
CA MET A 65 4.33 -5.27 -8.94
C MET A 65 5.12 -6.51 -9.38
N HIS A 66 5.66 -6.51 -10.61
CA HIS A 66 6.45 -7.59 -11.20
C HIS A 66 7.94 -7.22 -11.38
N GLY A 67 8.26 -5.93 -11.52
CA GLY A 67 9.59 -5.43 -11.85
C GLY A 67 10.56 -5.32 -10.65
N PRO A 68 11.46 -4.32 -10.65
CA PRO A 68 12.29 -3.98 -9.50
C PRO A 68 11.44 -3.63 -8.27
N VAL A 69 11.80 -4.15 -7.10
CA VAL A 69 10.96 -4.02 -5.91
C VAL A 69 10.79 -2.57 -5.42
N ARG A 70 11.79 -1.72 -5.67
CA ARG A 70 11.77 -0.30 -5.28
C ARG A 70 10.85 0.56 -6.15
N GLU A 71 10.43 0.06 -7.30
CA GLU A 71 9.47 0.73 -8.18
C GLU A 71 8.02 0.42 -7.81
N ALA A 72 7.80 -0.58 -6.94
CA ALA A 72 6.46 -0.87 -6.44
C ALA A 72 5.94 0.32 -5.61
N PRO A 73 4.65 0.68 -5.74
CA PRO A 73 4.04 1.77 -4.99
C PRO A 73 3.76 1.32 -3.54
N TYR A 74 4.74 1.50 -2.64
CA TYR A 74 4.65 1.10 -1.24
C TYR A 74 4.95 2.21 -0.24
N VAL A 75 4.39 2.05 0.96
CA VAL A 75 4.77 2.76 2.19
C VAL A 75 5.22 1.72 3.22
N ARG A 76 6.36 1.98 3.89
CA ARG A 76 6.72 1.24 5.11
C ARG A 76 6.08 1.94 6.30
N ASN A 77 5.28 1.23 7.06
CA ASN A 77 4.60 1.75 8.24
C ASN A 77 5.51 1.66 9.47
N ALA A 78 5.16 2.41 10.52
CA ALA A 78 5.96 2.47 11.75
C ALA A 78 6.02 1.12 12.51
N ASP A 79 5.02 0.26 12.32
CA ASP A 79 4.94 -1.09 12.91
C ASP A 79 5.73 -2.15 12.11
N GLY A 80 6.43 -1.75 11.04
CA GLY A 80 7.18 -2.64 10.17
C GLY A 80 6.36 -3.33 9.08
N SER A 81 5.05 -3.05 8.99
CA SER A 81 4.23 -3.50 7.87
C SER A 81 4.49 -2.68 6.60
N TYR A 82 4.08 -3.22 5.46
CA TYR A 82 4.15 -2.54 4.17
C TYR A 82 2.76 -2.40 3.57
N THR A 83 2.38 -1.19 3.17
CA THR A 83 1.13 -0.93 2.45
C THR A 83 1.43 -0.66 0.98
N PHE A 84 0.78 -1.40 0.09
CA PHE A 84 0.91 -1.28 -1.36
C PHE A 84 -0.39 -0.76 -1.97
N ARG A 85 -0.30 0.20 -2.89
CA ARG A 85 -1.44 0.62 -3.73
C ARG A 85 -1.27 0.05 -5.14
N ILE A 86 -2.07 -0.94 -5.48
CA ILE A 86 -1.95 -1.68 -6.74
C ILE A 86 -3.05 -1.24 -7.69
N LEU A 87 -2.66 -0.79 -8.88
CA LEU A 87 -3.56 -0.60 -10.00
C LEU A 87 -3.71 -1.91 -10.79
N GLY A 88 -4.94 -2.22 -11.16
CA GLY A 88 -5.34 -3.52 -11.69
C GLY A 88 -6.05 -3.45 -13.02
N HIS A 89 -5.63 -4.31 -13.94
CA HIS A 89 -6.21 -4.50 -15.26
C HIS A 89 -7.20 -5.66 -15.22
N ARG A 90 -8.42 -5.44 -15.74
CA ARG A 90 -9.36 -6.54 -15.96
C ARG A 90 -8.85 -7.42 -17.09
N VAL A 91 -9.05 -8.73 -16.96
CA VAL A 91 -8.71 -9.71 -17.99
C VAL A 91 -9.99 -10.26 -18.59
N SER A 92 -10.03 -10.29 -19.92
CA SER A 92 -11.10 -10.96 -20.69
C SER A 92 -10.45 -11.80 -21.79
N ASN A 93 -10.88 -13.04 -21.93
CA ASN A 93 -10.31 -14.00 -22.90
C ASN A 93 -8.77 -14.11 -22.82
N GLY A 94 -8.21 -14.03 -21.61
CA GLY A 94 -6.77 -14.10 -21.37
C GLY A 94 -5.99 -12.82 -21.67
N VAL A 95 -6.64 -11.76 -22.15
CA VAL A 95 -6.01 -10.49 -22.51
C VAL A 95 -6.32 -9.43 -21.44
N PRO A 96 -5.29 -8.79 -20.84
CA PRO A 96 -5.49 -7.65 -19.95
C PRO A 96 -5.99 -6.41 -20.71
N ALA A 97 -6.88 -5.64 -20.09
CA ALA A 97 -7.29 -4.35 -20.60
C ALA A 97 -6.11 -3.36 -20.66
N SER A 98 -6.13 -2.44 -21.63
CA SER A 98 -5.08 -1.44 -21.81
C SER A 98 -4.95 -0.47 -20.63
N LEU A 99 -6.07 -0.14 -19.98
CA LEU A 99 -6.12 0.75 -18.82
C LEU A 99 -6.48 -0.02 -17.53
N PRO A 100 -5.87 0.34 -16.39
CA PRO A 100 -6.31 -0.17 -15.11
C PRO A 100 -7.69 0.40 -14.78
N SER A 101 -8.50 -0.38 -14.05
CA SER A 101 -9.87 0.00 -13.67
C SER A 101 -10.20 -0.30 -12.20
N ILE A 102 -9.28 -0.97 -11.50
CA ILE A 102 -9.44 -1.35 -10.11
C ILE A 102 -8.21 -0.87 -9.36
N GLU A 103 -8.43 -0.28 -8.19
CA GLU A 103 -7.39 -0.01 -7.20
C GLU A 103 -7.57 -0.99 -6.03
N THR A 104 -6.47 -1.62 -5.63
CA THR A 104 -6.41 -2.44 -4.44
C THR A 104 -5.32 -1.92 -3.50
N VAL A 105 -5.70 -1.56 -2.28
CA VAL A 105 -4.73 -1.22 -1.22
C VAL A 105 -4.59 -2.41 -0.30
N VAL A 106 -3.35 -2.89 -0.13
CA VAL A 106 -3.05 -4.06 0.68
C VAL A 106 -1.96 -3.73 1.68
N THR A 107 -2.26 -3.92 2.97
CA THR A 107 -1.26 -3.90 4.04
C THR A 107 -0.78 -5.31 4.34
N VAL A 108 0.54 -5.47 4.41
CA VAL A 108 1.21 -6.75 4.68
C VAL A 108 2.01 -6.61 5.97
N ALA A 109 1.60 -7.37 6.99
CA ALA A 109 2.31 -7.44 8.27
C ALA A 109 3.68 -8.12 8.11
N ALA A 110 4.58 -7.94 9.08
CA ALA A 110 5.92 -8.53 9.07
C ALA A 110 5.92 -10.07 8.97
N ASP A 111 4.88 -10.73 9.48
CA ASP A 111 4.68 -12.18 9.38
C ASP A 111 4.03 -12.63 8.05
N GLY A 112 3.68 -11.71 7.17
CA GLY A 112 3.10 -11.97 5.86
C GLY A 112 1.58 -12.01 5.81
N ARG A 113 0.87 -11.80 6.92
CA ARG A 113 -0.60 -11.63 6.89
C ARG A 113 -0.97 -10.42 6.05
N THR A 114 -1.97 -10.58 5.18
CA THR A 114 -2.44 -9.53 4.27
C THR A 114 -3.82 -9.03 4.65
N THR A 115 -4.00 -7.72 4.71
CA THR A 115 -5.28 -7.03 4.90
C THR A 115 -5.62 -6.24 3.64
N ILE A 116 -6.84 -6.37 3.13
CA ILE A 116 -7.33 -5.53 2.02
C ILE A 116 -7.95 -4.28 2.64
N ASP A 117 -7.24 -3.16 2.58
CA ASP A 117 -7.71 -1.89 3.14
C ASP A 117 -8.67 -1.18 2.18
N TYR A 118 -8.54 -1.45 0.88
CA TYR A 118 -9.43 -0.94 -0.16
C TYR A 118 -9.42 -1.88 -1.38
N ASN A 119 -10.58 -2.09 -2.00
CA ASN A 119 -10.68 -2.75 -3.31
C ASN A 119 -11.88 -2.21 -4.09
N GLY A 120 -11.64 -1.41 -5.13
CA GLY A 120 -12.72 -0.73 -5.82
C GLY A 120 -12.27 0.14 -7.00
N PRO A 121 -13.12 1.09 -7.44
CA PRO A 121 -12.75 2.06 -8.46
C PRO A 121 -11.49 2.85 -8.10
N ILE A 122 -10.72 3.27 -9.10
CA ILE A 122 -9.51 4.08 -8.88
C ILE A 122 -9.91 5.43 -8.27
N ARG A 123 -9.22 5.83 -7.19
CA ARG A 123 -9.40 7.11 -6.51
C ARG A 123 -8.36 8.14 -6.99
N ASN A 124 -8.77 9.41 -7.06
CA ASN A 124 -7.91 10.55 -7.43
C ASN A 124 -7.49 11.33 -6.18
#